data_AF-A0A3G8CFD3-F1
#
_entry.id   AF-A0A3G8CFD3-F1
#
_cell.length_a   1.000
_cell.length_b   1.000
_cell.length_c   1.000
_cell.angle_alpha   90.00
_cell.angle_beta   90.00
_cell.angle_gamma   90.00
#
_symmetry.space_group_name_H-M   'P 1'
#
loop_
_entity.id
_entity.type
_entity.pdbx_description
1 polymer ?
#
loop_
_entity_poly.entity_id
_entity_poly.type
_entity_poly.pdbx_seq_one_letter_code
_entity_poly.pdbx_strand_id
1 'polypeptide(L)'
;MKIMCTPLTDKAMSLLDINACPDDQMARLILTNAEHLQLQNSGIFEEINNSLRKLIDDYEDEHIKNHEDLSEMLRILEKKSLPENPELLKKIIHLNKLAIDKKTGVFFYF
;
A
#
# COMPACT_ATOMS: atom_id res chain seq x y z
N MET A 1 -3.76 4.00 -13.95
CA MET A 1 -2.88 2.84 -13.63
C MET A 1 -2.93 2.69 -12.14
N LYS A 2 -3.21 1.49 -11.61
CA LYS A 2 -3.36 1.28 -10.17
C LYS A 2 -1.99 0.96 -9.55
N ILE A 3 -1.48 1.80 -8.66
CA ILE A 3 -0.13 1.68 -8.11
C ILE A 3 -0.20 1.72 -6.59
N MET A 4 0.51 0.79 -5.96
CA MET A 4 0.89 0.87 -4.56
C MET A 4 2.39 1.10 -4.45
N CYS A 5 2.84 1.98 -3.57
CA CYS A 5 4.27 2.22 -3.44
C CYS A 5 4.70 2.69 -2.05
N THR A 6 5.98 2.52 -1.76
CA THR A 6 6.63 3.06 -0.57
C THR A 6 7.94 3.76 -0.91
N PRO A 7 8.11 5.04 -0.54
CA PRO A 7 9.38 5.74 -0.65
C PRO A 7 10.45 5.11 0.24
N LEU A 8 11.70 5.10 -0.22
CA LEU A 8 12.81 4.49 0.52
C LEU A 8 13.46 5.42 1.54
N THR A 9 13.14 6.72 1.49
CA THR A 9 13.64 7.75 2.41
C THR A 9 12.58 8.83 2.64
N ASP A 10 12.71 9.58 3.73
CA ASP A 10 11.84 10.75 4.01
C ASP A 10 11.88 11.78 2.88
N LYS A 11 13.08 12.01 2.31
CA LYS A 11 13.23 12.93 1.17
C LYS A 11 12.45 12.43 -0.04
N ALA A 12 12.54 11.14 -0.37
CA ALA A 12 11.78 10.55 -1.46
C ALA A 12 10.27 10.69 -1.22
N MET A 13 9.83 10.52 0.03
CA MET A 13 8.43 10.68 0.41
C MET A 13 7.93 12.11 0.20
N SER A 14 8.70 13.13 0.59
CA SER A 14 8.33 14.53 0.33
C SER A 14 8.28 14.89 -1.16
N LEU A 15 9.02 14.18 -2.01
CA LEU A 15 9.00 14.41 -3.46
C LEU A 15 7.73 13.86 -4.13
N LEU A 16 6.96 12.98 -3.47
CA LEU A 16 5.68 12.50 -4.00
C LEU A 16 4.64 13.63 -4.12
N ASP A 17 4.62 14.57 -3.17
CA ASP A 17 3.67 15.68 -3.16
C ASP A 17 3.78 16.60 -4.40
N ILE A 18 4.92 16.55 -5.09
CA ILE A 18 5.20 17.32 -6.31
C ILE A 18 5.50 16.44 -7.53
N ASN A 19 5.19 15.14 -7.48
CA ASN A 19 5.44 14.17 -8.55
C ASN A 19 6.90 14.13 -9.04
N ALA A 20 7.86 14.32 -8.12
CA ALA A 20 9.29 14.38 -8.42
C ALA A 20 10.11 13.25 -7.78
N CYS A 21 9.45 12.24 -7.20
CA CYS A 21 10.15 11.11 -6.59
C CYS A 21 10.78 10.21 -7.68
N PRO A 22 12.11 10.00 -7.67
CA PRO A 22 12.76 9.11 -8.61
C PRO A 22 12.32 7.65 -8.44
N ASP A 23 12.28 6.90 -9.53
CA ASP A 23 11.84 5.50 -9.53
C ASP A 23 12.73 4.59 -8.68
N ASP A 24 14.03 4.84 -8.63
CA ASP A 24 15.01 4.09 -7.83
C ASP A 24 14.96 4.43 -6.34
N GLN A 25 14.22 5.48 -5.97
CA GLN A 25 14.00 5.92 -4.58
C GLN A 25 12.66 5.43 -4.03
N MET A 26 11.95 4.55 -4.74
CA MET A 26 10.63 4.06 -4.35
C MET A 26 10.42 2.60 -4.80
N ALA A 27 10.00 1.75 -3.87
CA ALA A 27 9.51 0.42 -4.23
C ALA A 27 8.05 0.53 -4.68
N ARG A 28 7.72 -0.07 -5.83
CA ARG A 28 6.38 0.00 -6.44
C ARG A 28 5.82 -1.37 -6.77
N LEU A 29 4.51 -1.45 -6.67
CA LEU A 29 3.69 -2.56 -7.12
C LEU A 29 2.64 -1.97 -8.06
N ILE A 30 2.79 -2.27 -9.35
CA ILE A 30 1.80 -1.91 -10.38
C ILE A 30 0.79 -3.04 -10.43
N LEU A 31 -0.47 -2.73 -10.21
CA LEU A 31 -1.57 -3.68 -10.23
C LEU A 31 -2.22 -3.68 -11.61
N THR A 32 -2.46 -4.86 -12.15
CA THR A 32 -3.43 -5.02 -13.24
C THR A 32 -4.85 -4.76 -12.73
N ASN A 33 -5.79 -4.43 -13.62
CA ASN A 33 -7.19 -4.27 -13.24
C ASN A 33 -7.75 -5.56 -12.60
N ALA A 34 -7.29 -6.73 -13.03
CA ALA A 34 -7.69 -8.00 -12.45
C ALA A 34 -7.15 -8.18 -11.01
N GLU A 35 -5.88 -7.86 -10.76
CA GLU A 35 -5.29 -7.91 -9.42
C GLU A 35 -5.93 -6.89 -8.47
N HIS A 36 -6.20 -5.68 -8.95
CA HIS A 36 -6.92 -4.67 -8.17
C HIS A 36 -8.32 -5.14 -7.79
N LEU A 37 -9.07 -5.67 -8.76
CA LEU A 37 -10.41 -6.22 -8.51
C LEU A 37 -10.39 -7.42 -7.54
N GLN A 38 -9.37 -8.28 -7.62
CA GLN A 38 -9.16 -9.36 -6.64
C GLN A 38 -8.97 -8.80 -5.22
N LEU A 39 -8.15 -7.76 -5.05
CA LEU A 39 -7.94 -7.11 -3.75
C LEU A 39 -9.22 -6.45 -3.23
N GLN A 40 -9.98 -5.76 -4.09
CA GLN A 40 -11.27 -5.18 -3.71
C GLN A 40 -12.25 -6.26 -3.25
N ASN A 41 -12.41 -7.34 -4.02
CA ASN A 41 -13.34 -8.42 -3.71
C ASN A 41 -12.91 -9.27 -2.51
N SER A 42 -11.63 -9.25 -2.13
CA SER A 42 -11.11 -9.99 -0.97
C SER A 42 -11.53 -9.39 0.39
N GLY A 43 -12.05 -8.16 0.40
CA GLY A 43 -12.35 -7.42 1.62
C GLY A 43 -11.12 -6.94 2.40
N ILE A 44 -9.91 -7.05 1.83
CA ILE A 44 -8.68 -6.55 2.47
C ILE A 44 -8.74 -5.03 2.62
N PHE A 45 -9.09 -4.28 1.57
CA PHE A 45 -9.19 -2.82 1.64
C PHE A 45 -10.32 -2.38 2.57
N GLU A 46 -11.46 -3.07 2.59
CA GLU A 46 -12.55 -2.77 3.51
C GLU A 46 -12.12 -2.92 4.98
N GLU A 47 -11.41 -3.99 5.33
CA GLU A 47 -10.87 -4.19 6.68
C GLU A 47 -9.90 -3.07 7.08
N ILE A 48 -8.99 -2.70 6.17
CA ILE A 48 -8.03 -1.62 6.39
C ILE A 48 -8.76 -0.28 6.58
N ASN A 49 -9.70 0.03 5.71
CA ASN A 49 -10.51 1.24 5.77
C ASN A 49 -11.28 1.34 7.09
N ASN A 50 -11.91 0.25 7.53
CA ASN A 50 -12.66 0.21 8.78
C ASN A 50 -11.74 0.33 10.02
N SER A 51 -10.59 -0.35 10.02
CA SER A 51 -9.66 -0.35 11.16
C SER A 51 -8.96 1.01 11.30
N LEU A 52 -8.54 1.61 10.18
CA LEU A 52 -7.67 2.79 10.16
C LEU A 52 -8.42 4.09 9.82
N ARG A 53 -9.73 4.02 9.58
CA ARG A 53 -10.56 5.15 9.10
C ARG A 53 -10.01 5.77 7.81
N LYS A 54 -9.67 4.89 6.87
CA LYS A 54 -9.14 5.23 5.54
C LYS A 54 -10.22 5.05 4.46
N LEU A 55 -9.97 5.64 3.29
CA LEU A 55 -10.86 5.56 2.13
C LEU A 55 -10.11 5.05 0.90
N ILE A 56 -9.43 3.90 1.05
CA ILE A 56 -8.78 3.24 -0.08
C ILE A 56 -9.86 2.66 -0.99
N ASP A 57 -10.05 3.26 -2.17
CA ASP A 57 -11.00 2.83 -3.19
C ASP A 57 -10.46 3.07 -4.62
N ASP A 58 -11.32 2.94 -5.64
CA ASP A 58 -10.92 3.05 -7.05
C ASP A 58 -10.85 4.50 -7.58
N TYR A 59 -11.16 5.50 -6.75
CA TYR A 59 -11.41 6.88 -7.17
C TYR A 59 -10.52 7.91 -6.46
N GLU A 60 -9.98 7.59 -5.30
CA GLU A 60 -9.20 8.51 -4.47
C GLU A 60 -7.77 8.01 -4.23
N ASP A 61 -6.81 8.94 -4.24
CA ASP A 61 -5.47 8.69 -3.74
C ASP A 61 -5.50 8.65 -2.21
N GLU A 62 -4.84 7.67 -1.60
CA GLU A 62 -4.78 7.53 -0.15
C GLU A 62 -3.38 7.12 0.31
N HIS A 63 -3.07 7.33 1.59
CA HIS A 63 -1.80 6.95 2.16
C HIS A 63 -1.89 6.59 3.64
N ILE A 64 -0.95 5.74 4.07
CA ILE A 64 -0.75 5.38 5.48
C ILE A 64 0.72 5.65 5.80
N LYS A 65 0.99 6.61 6.70
CA LYS A 65 2.35 7.10 6.99
C LYS A 65 2.79 6.94 8.45
N ASN A 66 1.86 6.90 9.40
CA ASN A 66 2.24 6.76 10.80
C ASN A 66 2.54 5.29 11.13
N HIS A 67 3.39 5.08 12.14
CA HIS A 67 3.91 3.76 12.46
C HIS A 67 2.82 2.83 13.02
N GLU A 68 1.91 3.36 13.83
CA GLU A 68 0.81 2.60 14.43
C GLU A 68 -0.13 2.02 13.35
N ASP A 69 -0.57 2.84 12.40
CA ASP A 69 -1.47 2.44 11.32
C ASP A 69 -0.77 1.50 10.33
N LEU A 70 0.51 1.72 10.03
CA LEU A 70 1.30 0.78 9.21
C LEU A 70 1.40 -0.59 9.88
N SER A 71 1.67 -0.62 11.19
CA SER A 71 1.74 -1.85 11.98
C SER A 71 0.40 -2.58 12.03
N GLU A 72 -0.69 -1.84 12.18
CA GLU A 72 -2.05 -2.39 12.17
C GLU A 72 -2.46 -2.90 10.79
N MET A 73 -2.14 -2.17 9.72
CA MET A 73 -2.30 -2.64 8.34
C MET A 73 -1.51 -3.93 8.12
N LEU A 74 -0.27 -4.01 8.60
CA LEU A 74 0.54 -5.23 8.49
C LEU A 74 -0.11 -6.41 9.22
N ARG A 75 -0.62 -6.19 10.44
CA ARG A 75 -1.34 -7.21 11.20
C ARG A 75 -2.58 -7.72 10.46
N ILE A 76 -3.32 -6.83 9.79
CA ILE A 76 -4.47 -7.21 8.96
C ILE A 76 -4.01 -8.06 7.78
N LEU A 77 -3.00 -7.59 7.03
CA LEU A 77 -2.48 -8.29 5.84
C LEU A 77 -1.96 -9.69 6.17
N GLU A 78 -1.25 -9.85 7.29
CA GLU A 78 -0.71 -11.15 7.73
C GLU A 78 -1.80 -12.14 8.20
N LYS A 79 -3.00 -11.65 8.55
CA LYS A 79 -4.16 -12.49 8.93
C LYS A 79 -5.07 -12.84 7.76
N LYS A 80 -5.01 -12.06 6.68
CA LYS A 80 -5.83 -12.29 5.48
C LYS A 80 -5.15 -13.30 4.56
N SER A 81 -5.91 -13.80 3.60
CA SER A 81 -5.43 -14.68 2.55
C SER A 81 -6.00 -14.22 1.22
N LEU A 82 -5.21 -14.35 0.15
CA LEU A 82 -5.67 -14.09 -1.22
C LEU A 82 -5.41 -15.34 -2.07
N PRO A 83 -6.29 -16.36 -2.02
CA PRO A 83 -6.05 -17.66 -2.64
C PRO A 83 -5.82 -17.59 -4.14
N GLU A 84 -6.48 -16.66 -4.85
CA GLU A 84 -6.29 -16.50 -6.30
C GLU A 84 -4.90 -15.94 -6.64
N ASN A 85 -4.26 -15.21 -5.71
CA ASN A 85 -2.95 -14.61 -5.94
C ASN A 85 -2.15 -14.41 -4.63
N PRO A 86 -1.62 -15.49 -4.02
CA PRO A 86 -0.88 -15.39 -2.75
C PRO A 86 0.40 -14.56 -2.87
N GLU A 87 1.03 -14.56 -4.04
CA GLU A 87 2.25 -13.78 -4.31
C GLU A 87 1.98 -12.27 -4.32
N LEU A 88 0.81 -11.84 -4.80
CA LEU A 88 0.39 -10.44 -4.70
C LEU A 88 0.29 -9.98 -3.25
N LEU A 89 -0.36 -10.77 -2.39
CA LEU A 89 -0.46 -10.47 -0.96
C LEU A 89 0.93 -10.39 -0.30
N LYS A 90 1.84 -11.31 -0.64
CA LYS A 90 3.23 -11.26 -0.15
C LYS A 90 3.96 -9.97 -0.57
N LYS A 91 3.76 -9.49 -1.80
CA LYS A 91 4.34 -8.22 -2.28
C LYS A 91 3.79 -7.03 -1.50
N ILE A 92 2.49 -7.00 -1.21
CA ILE A 92 1.87 -5.94 -0.41
C ILE A 92 2.39 -5.95 1.03
N ILE A 93 2.50 -7.13 1.64
CA ILE A 93 3.12 -7.31 2.97
C ILE A 93 4.56 -6.79 2.96
N HIS A 94 5.34 -7.13 1.93
CA HIS A 94 6.71 -6.67 1.79
C HIS A 94 6.80 -5.13 1.67
N LEU A 95 5.94 -4.52 0.86
CA LEU A 95 5.86 -3.05 0.76
C LEU A 95 5.55 -2.40 2.11
N ASN A 96 4.60 -2.93 2.88
CA ASN A 96 4.27 -2.39 4.18
C ASN A 96 5.45 -2.55 5.18
N LYS A 97 6.08 -3.73 5.24
CA LYS A 97 7.29 -3.94 6.07
C LYS A 97 8.41 -2.96 5.71
N LEU A 98 8.59 -2.68 4.42
CA LEU A 98 9.58 -1.73 3.96
C LEU A 98 9.24 -0.29 4.38
N ALA A 99 7.97 0.12 4.30
CA ALA A 99 7.52 1.42 4.79
C ALA A 99 7.82 1.61 6.28
N ILE A 100 7.56 0.58 7.10
CA ILE A 100 7.87 0.58 8.53
C ILE A 100 9.39 0.70 8.75
N ASP A 101 10.20 -0.14 8.09
CA ASP A 101 11.67 -0.13 8.21
C ASP A 101 12.28 1.22 7.84
N LYS A 102 11.77 1.84 6.76
CA LYS A 102 12.24 3.14 6.27
C LYS A 102 11.61 4.34 7.00
N LYS A 103 10.66 4.11 7.90
CA LYS A 103 9.89 5.14 8.59
C LYS A 103 9.17 6.10 7.63
N THR A 104 8.74 5.57 6.48
CA THR A 104 8.01 6.31 5.45
C THR A 104 6.53 5.91 5.49
N GLY A 105 5.92 5.65 4.33
CA GLY A 105 4.50 5.29 4.23
C GLY A 105 4.21 4.41 3.03
N VAL A 106 3.00 3.88 3.00
CA VAL A 106 2.41 3.21 1.84
C VAL A 106 1.41 4.17 1.21
N PHE A 107 1.53 4.34 -0.11
CA PHE A 107 0.69 5.22 -0.91
C PHE A 107 -0.07 4.38 -1.92
N PHE A 108 -1.33 4.73 -2.13
CA PHE A 108 -2.27 4.09 -3.03
C PHE A 108 -2.68 5.14 -4.06
N TYR A 109 -2.34 4.89 -5.32
CA TYR A 109 -2.67 5.72 -6.47
C TYR A 109 -3.56 4.91 -7.40
N PHE A 110 -4.86 4.98 -7.16
CA PHE A 110 -5.85 4.15 -7.85
C PHE A 110 -6.64 4.99 -8.84
#